data_AF-A0A2B4RU35-F1
#
_entry.id   AF-A0A2B4RU35-F1
#
_cell.length_a   1.000
_cell.length_b   1.000
_cell.length_c   1.000
_cell.angle_alpha   90.00
_cell.angle_beta   90.00
_cell.angle_gamma   90.00
#
_symmetry.space_group_name_H-M   'P 1'
#
loop_
_entity.id
_entity.type
_entity.pdbx_description
1 polymer ?
#
loop_
_entity_poly.entity_id
_entity_poly.type
_entity_poly.pdbx_seq_one_letter_code
_entity_poly.pdbx_strand_id
1 'polypeptide(L)'
;MPLMYACVKELRNLYGNELEIQINYEDRPENDYNSIFYFLQGKEKAYDSNCYLIARLSSYLRSEVQSERNMFTRQAEKDWVQFLLMRAKELAKAGGRLAVILTCEIGEIETGLSGFVIYKLLYNVWESMEKDRIISKKDMEEMTFPEYFQTREELVEPFISDASLVRKAGLNLISMELKEFSLPEKAMWQATGNAKACARLMTEQTRA
;
A
#
# COMPACT_ATOMS: atom_id res chain seq x y z
N MET A 1 -1.57 14.33 10.32
CA MET A 1 -0.87 13.96 9.07
C MET A 1 0.54 14.56 9.04
N PRO A 2 1.51 13.95 9.74
CA PRO A 2 2.85 14.51 9.89
C PRO A 2 3.59 14.75 8.57
N LEU A 3 3.43 13.85 7.58
CA LEU A 3 4.09 13.94 6.28
C LEU A 3 3.70 15.22 5.52
N MET A 4 2.40 15.54 5.44
CA MET A 4 1.93 16.74 4.74
C MET A 4 2.42 18.02 5.44
N TYR A 5 2.42 18.07 6.77
CA TYR A 5 3.01 19.20 7.50
C TYR A 5 4.51 19.35 7.25
N ALA A 6 5.26 18.24 7.17
CA ALA A 6 6.69 18.28 6.83
C ALA A 6 6.92 18.82 5.40
N CYS A 7 6.16 18.32 4.41
CA CYS A 7 6.24 18.82 3.04
C CYS A 7 5.91 20.32 2.94
N VAL A 8 4.83 20.78 3.59
CA VAL A 8 4.46 22.20 3.64
C VAL A 8 5.56 23.03 4.31
N LYS A 9 6.14 22.55 5.42
CA LYS A 9 7.23 23.24 6.12
C LYS A 9 8.45 23.42 5.22
N GLU A 10 8.87 22.40 4.47
CA GLU A 10 10.01 22.54 3.55
C GLU A 10 9.69 23.45 2.35
N LEU A 11 8.47 23.41 1.80
CA LEU A 11 8.04 24.38 0.78
C LEU A 11 8.07 25.82 1.31
N ARG A 12 7.64 26.03 2.56
CA ARG A 12 7.69 27.34 3.25
C ARG A 12 9.12 27.81 3.49
N ASN A 13 10.04 26.90 3.84
CA ASN A 13 11.47 27.21 3.97
C ASN A 13 12.10 27.65 2.64
N LEU A 14 11.72 27.00 1.53
CA LEU A 14 12.31 27.21 0.20
C LEU A 14 11.72 28.42 -0.55
N TYR A 15 10.42 28.66 -0.43
CA TYR A 15 9.67 29.62 -1.24
C TYR A 15 8.97 30.73 -0.41
N GLY A 16 9.09 30.69 0.91
CA GLY A 16 8.47 31.65 1.81
C GLY A 16 6.99 31.38 2.09
N ASN A 17 6.39 32.30 2.87
CA ASN A 17 5.01 32.15 3.36
C ASN A 17 3.94 32.56 2.32
N GLU A 18 4.30 33.39 1.33
CA GLU A 18 3.38 33.92 0.32
C GLU A 18 2.97 32.91 -0.77
N LEU A 19 3.72 31.80 -0.92
CA LEU A 19 3.35 30.74 -1.87
C LEU A 19 2.00 30.13 -1.47
N GLU A 20 0.98 30.21 -2.33
CA GLU A 20 -0.26 29.47 -2.11
C GLU A 20 0.01 27.96 -2.25
N ILE A 21 -0.43 27.16 -1.27
CA ILE A 21 -0.23 25.70 -1.26
C ILE A 21 -1.60 25.03 -1.15
N GLN A 22 -2.05 24.42 -2.25
CA GLN A 22 -3.21 23.55 -2.28
C GLN A 22 -2.78 22.10 -1.99
N ILE A 23 -3.52 21.42 -1.11
CA ILE A 23 -3.35 19.99 -0.82
C ILE A 23 -4.65 19.29 -1.19
N ASN A 24 -4.58 18.33 -2.11
CA ASN A 24 -5.70 17.48 -2.51
C ASN A 24 -5.55 16.12 -1.82
N TYR A 25 -6.64 15.62 -1.24
CA TYR A 25 -6.72 14.25 -0.72
C TYR A 25 -7.59 13.43 -1.66
N GLU A 26 -7.04 12.35 -2.21
CA GLU A 26 -7.68 11.45 -3.16
C GLU A 26 -7.77 10.04 -2.54
N ASP A 27 -8.97 9.49 -2.49
CA ASP A 27 -9.26 8.09 -2.15
C ASP A 27 -10.51 7.63 -2.94
N ARG A 28 -11.01 6.43 -2.70
CA ARG A 28 -12.26 5.93 -3.28
C ARG A 28 -13.48 6.71 -2.76
N PRO A 29 -14.62 6.72 -3.48
CA PRO A 29 -15.83 7.43 -3.06
C PRO A 29 -16.41 6.96 -1.72
N GLU A 30 -16.17 5.70 -1.34
CA GLU A 30 -16.67 5.07 -0.12
C GLU A 30 -15.81 5.38 1.13
N ASN A 31 -14.68 6.07 0.98
CA ASN A 31 -13.83 6.45 2.09
C ASN A 31 -14.51 7.48 3.02
N ASP A 32 -14.25 7.40 4.32
CA ASP A 32 -14.80 8.38 5.27
C ASP A 32 -13.98 9.69 5.28
N TYR A 33 -14.28 10.55 4.31
CA TYR A 33 -13.75 11.90 4.25
C TYR A 33 -14.11 12.75 5.47
N ASN A 34 -15.17 12.43 6.24
CA ASN A 34 -15.52 13.21 7.43
C ASN A 34 -14.44 13.08 8.51
N SER A 35 -13.94 11.87 8.77
CA SER A 35 -12.80 11.64 9.66
C SER A 35 -11.56 12.46 9.25
N ILE A 36 -11.28 12.57 7.94
CA ILE A 36 -10.18 13.42 7.44
C ILE A 36 -10.44 14.90 7.78
N PHE A 37 -11.65 15.41 7.54
CA PHE A 37 -12.00 16.80 7.86
C PHE A 37 -12.03 17.09 9.37
N TYR A 38 -12.51 16.15 10.20
CA TYR A 38 -12.47 16.29 11.66
C TYR A 38 -11.04 16.31 12.18
N PHE A 39 -10.18 15.43 11.66
CA PHE A 39 -8.76 15.43 11.98
C PHE A 39 -8.08 16.76 11.57
N LEU A 40 -8.31 17.24 10.34
CA LEU A 40 -7.75 18.52 9.85
C LEU A 40 -8.24 19.73 10.66
N GLN A 41 -9.46 19.70 11.19
CA GLN A 41 -10.03 20.75 12.04
C GLN A 41 -9.64 20.60 13.52
N GLY A 42 -8.83 19.60 13.88
CA GLY A 42 -8.44 19.32 15.27
C GLY A 42 -9.59 18.84 16.16
N LYS A 43 -10.70 18.39 15.57
CA LYS A 43 -11.88 17.87 16.26
C LYS A 43 -11.70 16.41 16.70
N GLU A 44 -10.81 15.69 16.03
CA GLU A 44 -10.37 14.36 16.42
C GLU A 44 -8.85 14.33 16.62
N LYS A 45 -8.39 13.53 17.58
CA LYS A 45 -6.96 13.21 17.70
C LYS A 45 -6.59 12.21 16.60
N ALA A 46 -5.38 12.33 16.06
CA ALA A 46 -4.80 11.22 15.31
C ALA A 46 -4.81 9.97 16.20
N TYR A 47 -5.34 8.87 15.71
CA TYR A 47 -4.83 7.57 16.14
C TYR A 47 -3.35 7.50 15.72
N ASP A 48 -2.52 6.86 16.53
CA ASP A 48 -1.06 6.80 16.34
C ASP A 48 -0.62 5.95 15.11
N SER A 49 -1.59 5.50 14.31
CA SER A 49 -1.40 5.01 12.96
C SER A 49 -0.88 6.13 12.06
N ASN A 50 0.42 6.10 11.78
CA ASN A 50 1.07 7.00 10.83
C ASN A 50 0.46 6.84 9.42
N CYS A 51 -0.54 7.68 9.09
CA CYS A 51 -1.04 7.85 7.73
C CYS A 51 0.06 8.47 6.85
N TYR A 52 0.86 7.61 6.24
CA TYR A 52 1.60 7.93 5.02
C TYR A 52 0.62 7.88 3.85
N LEU A 53 0.80 8.77 2.86
CA LEU A 53 0.16 8.63 1.55
C LEU A 53 0.82 7.45 0.84
N ILE A 54 0.34 6.25 1.17
CA ILE A 54 0.61 5.02 0.45
C ILE A 54 -0.41 5.01 -0.68
N ALA A 55 0.06 5.07 -1.93
CA ALA A 55 -0.76 4.68 -3.06
C ALA A 55 -0.97 3.16 -2.93
N ARG A 56 -2.00 2.75 -2.18
CA ARG A 56 -2.32 1.34 -1.95
C ARG A 56 -2.96 0.77 -3.20
N LEU A 57 -2.12 0.59 -4.22
CA LEU A 57 -2.28 -0.51 -5.14
C LEU A 57 -2.32 -1.77 -4.27
N SER A 58 -3.45 -2.44 -4.31
CA SER A 58 -3.62 -3.88 -4.21
C SER A 58 -2.29 -4.66 -3.93
N SER A 59 -2.12 -5.46 -2.82
CA SER A 59 -0.93 -6.34 -2.45
C SER A 59 -1.11 -7.90 -2.07
N TYR A 60 -1.17 -8.89 -3.02
CA TYR A 60 -1.83 -10.25 -3.01
C TYR A 60 -1.12 -11.38 -2.25
N LEU A 61 -1.79 -12.54 -2.17
CA LEU A 61 -1.13 -13.84 -2.04
C LEU A 61 -0.83 -14.61 -3.33
N ARG A 62 0.33 -15.27 -3.29
CA ARG A 62 0.86 -16.19 -4.30
C ARG A 62 0.08 -17.52 -4.24
N SER A 63 -1.07 -17.58 -4.94
CA SER A 63 -1.80 -18.84 -5.16
C SER A 63 -0.88 -19.96 -5.61
N GLU A 64 -1.13 -21.21 -5.22
CA GLU A 64 -0.39 -22.38 -5.71
C GLU A 64 -0.64 -22.64 -7.21
N VAL A 65 -1.74 -22.12 -7.76
CA VAL A 65 -2.13 -22.25 -9.17
C VAL A 65 -1.43 -21.19 -10.04
N GLN A 66 -0.59 -21.63 -10.99
CA GLN A 66 0.19 -20.71 -11.84
C GLN A 66 -0.67 -19.79 -12.72
N SER A 67 -1.83 -20.24 -13.19
CA SER A 67 -2.72 -19.39 -14.00
C SER A 67 -3.31 -18.23 -13.22
N GLU A 68 -3.63 -18.43 -11.94
CA GLU A 68 -4.14 -17.37 -11.05
C GLU A 68 -3.04 -16.35 -10.75
N ARG A 69 -1.82 -16.81 -10.43
CA ARG A 69 -0.64 -15.93 -10.29
C ARG A 69 -0.47 -15.04 -11.53
N ASN A 70 -0.53 -15.65 -12.73
CA ASN A 70 -0.37 -14.93 -13.99
C ASN A 70 -1.50 -13.90 -14.25
N MET A 71 -2.72 -14.15 -13.77
CA MET A 71 -3.81 -13.17 -13.87
C MET A 71 -3.52 -11.94 -12.99
N PHE A 72 -2.99 -12.15 -11.80
CA PHE A 72 -2.65 -11.07 -10.88
C PHE A 72 -1.45 -10.25 -11.33
N THR A 73 -0.37 -10.88 -11.80
CA THR A 73 0.78 -10.16 -12.41
C THR A 73 0.33 -9.23 -13.54
N ARG A 74 -0.51 -9.71 -14.46
CA ARG A 74 -1.04 -8.91 -15.58
C ARG A 74 -1.93 -7.75 -15.13
N GLN A 75 -2.74 -7.96 -14.09
CA GLN A 75 -3.62 -6.93 -13.58
C GLN A 75 -2.81 -5.84 -12.86
N ALA A 76 -1.80 -6.22 -12.07
CA ALA A 76 -0.89 -5.30 -11.41
C ALA A 76 -0.02 -4.48 -12.39
N GLU A 77 0.54 -5.12 -13.43
CA GLU A 77 1.25 -4.44 -14.52
C GLU A 77 0.36 -3.36 -15.16
N LYS A 78 -0.87 -3.73 -15.51
CA LYS A 78 -1.86 -2.83 -16.10
C LYS A 78 -2.21 -1.66 -15.17
N ASP A 79 -2.46 -1.94 -13.89
CA ASP A 79 -2.83 -0.91 -12.91
C ASP A 79 -1.66 0.03 -12.60
N TRP A 80 -0.43 -0.49 -12.52
CA TRP A 80 0.78 0.31 -12.33
C TRP A 80 1.03 1.25 -13.52
N VAL A 81 0.99 0.72 -14.74
CA VAL A 81 1.13 1.55 -15.95
C VAL A 81 0.00 2.56 -16.07
N GLN A 82 -1.25 2.18 -15.78
CA GLN A 82 -2.39 3.10 -15.81
C GLN A 82 -2.26 4.23 -14.77
N PHE A 83 -1.87 3.90 -13.55
CA PHE A 83 -1.59 4.89 -12.49
C PHE A 83 -0.52 5.89 -12.95
N LEU A 84 0.63 5.39 -13.43
CA LEU A 84 1.73 6.23 -13.91
C LEU A 84 1.30 7.13 -15.08
N LEU A 85 0.52 6.62 -16.03
CA LEU A 85 0.02 7.41 -17.17
C LEU A 85 -1.00 8.49 -16.76
N MET A 86 -1.75 8.30 -15.68
CA MET A 86 -2.63 9.33 -15.13
C MET A 86 -1.83 10.41 -14.41
N ARG A 87 -0.91 10.02 -13.51
CA ARG A 87 -0.02 10.96 -12.80
C ARG A 87 0.86 11.75 -13.77
N ALA A 88 1.30 11.15 -14.89
CA ALA A 88 2.04 11.84 -15.95
C ALA A 88 1.28 13.04 -16.52
N LYS A 89 -0.01 12.87 -16.83
CA LYS A 89 -0.87 13.92 -17.41
C LYS A 89 -1.11 15.08 -16.45
N GLU A 90 -1.20 14.79 -15.15
CA GLU A 90 -1.37 15.80 -14.10
C GLU A 90 -0.09 16.61 -13.89
N LEU A 91 1.07 15.94 -13.80
CA LEU A 91 2.37 16.55 -13.56
C LEU A 91 2.93 17.30 -14.79
N ALA A 92 2.52 16.92 -16.00
CA ALA A 92 2.97 17.50 -17.28
C ALA A 92 2.81 19.02 -17.38
N LYS A 93 1.81 19.60 -16.71
CA LYS A 93 1.53 21.05 -16.77
C LYS A 93 2.57 21.92 -16.04
N ALA A 94 3.26 21.36 -15.04
CA ALA A 94 4.09 22.13 -14.10
C ALA A 94 5.53 21.59 -13.94
N GLY A 95 5.86 20.43 -14.53
CA GLY A 95 7.18 19.81 -14.33
C GLY A 95 7.37 19.24 -12.92
N GLY A 96 6.31 18.64 -12.37
CA GLY A 96 6.30 18.15 -10.98
C GLY A 96 7.09 16.86 -10.76
N ARG A 97 7.23 16.49 -9.48
CA ARG A 97 7.81 15.21 -9.04
C ARG A 97 6.76 14.36 -8.35
N LEU A 98 6.85 13.04 -8.55
CA LEU A 98 6.05 12.04 -7.84
C LEU A 98 6.95 11.28 -6.85
N ALA A 99 6.50 11.13 -5.61
CA ALA A 99 7.06 10.19 -4.66
C ALA A 99 6.00 9.11 -4.38
N VAL A 100 6.37 7.84 -4.48
CA VAL A 100 5.49 6.70 -4.20
C VAL A 100 6.13 5.86 -3.12
N ILE A 101 5.36 5.53 -2.09
CA ILE A 101 5.72 4.56 -1.04
C ILE A 101 4.72 3.41 -1.16
N LEU A 102 5.22 2.20 -1.35
CA LEU A 102 4.45 0.97 -1.51
C LEU A 102 5.21 -0.21 -0.92
N THR A 103 4.49 -1.31 -0.65
CA THR A 103 5.10 -2.58 -0.24
C THR A 103 5.45 -3.40 -1.47
N CYS A 104 6.60 -4.07 -1.46
CA CYS A 104 7.13 -4.85 -2.58
C CYS A 104 7.68 -6.20 -2.10
N GLU A 105 7.80 -7.18 -3.01
CA GLU A 105 8.51 -8.43 -2.75
C GLU A 105 10.04 -8.18 -2.85
N ILE A 106 10.80 -8.65 -1.85
CA ILE A 106 12.25 -8.51 -1.79
C ILE A 106 12.88 -9.91 -1.82
N GLY A 107 13.50 -10.24 -2.96
CA GLY A 107 14.27 -11.48 -3.16
C GLY A 107 13.44 -12.72 -3.45
N GLU A 108 14.11 -13.84 -3.72
CA GLU A 108 13.47 -15.15 -3.65
C GLU A 108 13.10 -15.44 -2.19
N ILE A 109 11.88 -15.91 -1.96
CA ILE A 109 11.41 -16.28 -0.62
C ILE A 109 12.17 -17.53 -0.16
N GLU A 110 13.34 -17.35 0.48
CA GLU A 110 14.07 -18.40 1.21
C GLU A 110 13.26 -18.83 2.45
N THR A 111 12.18 -19.58 2.23
CA THR A 111 11.45 -20.36 3.25
C THR A 111 10.94 -19.57 4.48
N GLY A 112 10.91 -18.24 4.39
CA GLY A 112 10.54 -17.32 5.45
C GLY A 112 9.04 -17.14 5.62
N LEU A 113 8.42 -18.00 6.45
CA LEU A 113 7.04 -17.90 6.92
C LEU A 113 6.79 -16.65 7.81
N SER A 114 7.01 -15.43 7.29
CA SER A 114 6.82 -14.17 8.04
C SER A 114 5.75 -13.27 7.41
N GLY A 115 5.88 -12.91 6.12
CA GLY A 115 4.88 -12.10 5.41
C GLY A 115 3.53 -12.81 5.20
N PHE A 116 3.55 -14.14 5.08
CA PHE A 116 2.36 -14.95 4.76
C PHE A 116 1.60 -15.49 5.99
N VAL A 117 2.07 -15.22 7.21
CA VAL A 117 1.46 -15.78 8.44
C VAL A 117 0.00 -15.36 8.57
N ILE A 118 -0.27 -14.05 8.43
CA ILE A 118 -1.62 -13.52 8.64
C ILE A 118 -2.63 -14.12 7.66
N TYR A 119 -2.26 -14.25 6.39
CA TYR A 119 -3.12 -14.81 5.36
C TYR A 119 -3.36 -16.31 5.54
N LYS A 120 -2.35 -17.07 6.01
CA LYS A 120 -2.54 -18.47 6.41
C LYS A 120 -3.48 -18.59 7.62
N LEU A 121 -3.38 -17.69 8.59
CA LEU A 121 -4.28 -17.64 9.74
C LEU A 121 -5.72 -17.30 9.30
N LEU A 122 -5.89 -16.34 8.39
CA LEU A 122 -7.19 -15.96 7.82
C LEU A 122 -7.84 -17.13 7.08
N TYR A 123 -7.09 -17.84 6.23
CA TYR A 123 -7.58 -19.03 5.54
C TYR A 123 -8.03 -20.13 6.53
N ASN A 124 -7.24 -20.40 7.57
CA ASN A 124 -7.62 -21.35 8.63
C ASN A 124 -8.89 -20.92 9.38
N VAL A 125 -9.10 -19.62 9.60
CA VAL A 125 -10.33 -19.09 10.22
C VAL A 125 -11.52 -19.31 9.31
N TRP A 126 -11.40 -19.01 8.01
CA TRP A 126 -12.46 -19.26 7.03
C TRP A 126 -12.80 -20.74 6.89
N GLU A 127 -11.79 -21.62 6.89
CA GLU A 127 -11.97 -23.07 6.88
C GLU A 127 -12.73 -23.57 8.12
N SER A 128 -12.46 -22.99 9.31
CA SER A 128 -13.26 -23.28 10.51
C SER A 128 -14.69 -22.77 10.38
N MET A 129 -14.90 -21.56 9.83
CA MET A 129 -16.22 -20.99 9.63
C MET A 129 -17.08 -21.78 8.63
N GLU A 130 -16.46 -22.43 7.63
CA GLU A 130 -17.15 -23.37 6.72
C GLU A 130 -17.56 -24.65 7.45
N LYS A 131 -16.61 -25.27 8.19
CA LYS A 131 -16.86 -26.47 9.00
C LYS A 131 -17.97 -26.27 10.04
N ASP A 132 -18.00 -25.10 10.68
CA ASP A 132 -19.00 -24.68 11.65
C ASP A 132 -20.31 -24.17 10.99
N ARG A 133 -20.38 -24.15 9.64
CA ARG A 133 -21.52 -23.71 8.81
C ARG A 133 -21.94 -22.25 9.04
N ILE A 134 -21.00 -21.41 9.42
CA ILE A 134 -21.17 -19.95 9.54
C ILE A 134 -21.14 -19.30 8.16
N ILE A 135 -20.32 -19.82 7.25
CA ILE A 135 -20.28 -19.47 5.82
C ILE A 135 -20.51 -20.71 4.97
N SER A 136 -20.92 -20.53 3.72
CA SER A 136 -20.96 -21.65 2.77
C SER A 136 -19.57 -21.92 2.18
N LYS A 137 -19.37 -23.15 1.70
CA LYS A 137 -18.19 -23.51 0.92
C LYS A 137 -17.95 -22.57 -0.28
N LYS A 138 -19.03 -22.11 -0.94
CA LYS A 138 -18.93 -21.14 -2.06
C LYS A 138 -18.36 -19.80 -1.60
N ASP A 139 -18.83 -19.29 -0.45
CA ASP A 139 -18.33 -18.03 0.10
C ASP A 139 -16.84 -18.12 0.43
N MET A 140 -16.37 -19.28 0.92
CA MET A 140 -14.95 -19.54 1.16
C MET A 140 -14.14 -19.66 -0.15
N GLU A 141 -14.65 -20.37 -1.15
CA GLU A 141 -13.98 -20.56 -2.46
C GLU A 141 -13.90 -19.25 -3.27
N GLU A 142 -14.84 -18.32 -3.11
CA GLU A 142 -14.83 -17.00 -3.75
C GLU A 142 -14.04 -15.94 -2.95
N MET A 143 -13.65 -16.22 -1.70
CA MET A 143 -12.99 -15.22 -0.84
C MET A 143 -11.53 -15.00 -1.22
N THR A 144 -11.25 -13.84 -1.81
CA THR A 144 -9.92 -13.46 -2.29
C THR A 144 -9.56 -12.04 -1.85
N PHE A 145 -8.35 -11.81 -1.33
CA PHE A 145 -7.84 -10.48 -0.99
C PHE A 145 -7.38 -9.75 -2.26
N PRO A 146 -8.06 -8.69 -2.75
CA PRO A 146 -7.96 -8.21 -4.14
C PRO A 146 -6.74 -7.32 -4.39
N GLU A 147 -5.57 -7.93 -4.61
CA GLU A 147 -4.31 -7.29 -4.22
C GLU A 147 -3.16 -7.44 -5.34
N TYR A 148 -1.82 -7.28 -5.15
CA TYR A 148 -0.56 -7.78 -5.84
C TYR A 148 0.79 -7.16 -5.32
N PHE A 149 1.70 -7.91 -4.66
CA PHE A 149 3.04 -7.39 -4.25
C PHE A 149 4.05 -7.44 -5.40
N GLN A 150 4.38 -6.30 -6.00
CA GLN A 150 5.33 -6.24 -7.12
C GLN A 150 6.79 -6.45 -6.69
N THR A 151 7.61 -7.06 -7.54
CA THR A 151 9.08 -7.09 -7.39
C THR A 151 9.69 -5.74 -7.79
N ARG A 152 10.98 -5.56 -7.49
CA ARG A 152 11.75 -4.39 -7.95
C ARG A 152 11.73 -4.26 -9.48
N GLU A 153 11.85 -5.37 -10.18
CA GLU A 153 11.96 -5.44 -11.63
C GLU A 153 10.64 -5.00 -12.27
N GLU A 154 9.50 -5.49 -11.78
CA GLU A 154 8.15 -5.11 -12.23
C GLU A 154 7.84 -3.63 -11.96
N LEU A 155 8.34 -3.06 -10.86
CA LEU A 155 8.17 -1.65 -10.53
C LEU A 155 9.00 -0.73 -11.45
N VAL A 156 10.19 -1.18 -11.86
CA VAL A 156 11.15 -0.41 -12.67
C VAL A 156 10.90 -0.56 -14.17
N GLU A 157 10.34 -1.69 -14.63
CA GLU A 157 10.11 -2.02 -16.06
C GLU A 157 9.58 -0.83 -16.87
N PRO A 158 8.52 -0.10 -16.44
CA PRO A 158 7.92 0.94 -17.28
C PRO A 158 8.83 2.14 -17.55
N PHE A 159 9.98 2.23 -16.86
CA PHE A 159 10.95 3.31 -17.00
C PHE A 159 12.20 2.91 -17.81
N ILE A 160 12.42 1.62 -18.07
CA ILE A 160 13.66 1.12 -18.71
C ILE A 160 13.70 1.54 -20.19
N SER A 161 12.67 1.20 -20.95
CA SER A 161 12.64 1.41 -22.40
C SER A 161 12.11 2.79 -22.78
N ASP A 162 12.83 3.51 -23.65
CA ASP A 162 12.33 4.75 -24.29
C ASP A 162 11.07 4.50 -25.15
N ALA A 163 10.82 3.25 -25.54
CA ALA A 163 9.62 2.86 -26.25
C ALA A 163 8.38 2.66 -25.34
N SER A 164 8.56 2.59 -24.02
CA SER A 164 7.47 2.43 -23.05
C SER A 164 6.48 3.59 -23.08
N LEU A 165 5.23 3.33 -22.69
CA LEU A 165 4.20 4.36 -22.62
C LEU A 165 4.51 5.41 -21.54
N VAL A 166 5.11 4.99 -20.42
CA VAL A 166 5.43 5.86 -19.28
C VAL A 166 6.56 6.84 -19.60
N ARG A 167 7.67 6.37 -20.21
CA ARG A 167 8.75 7.29 -20.68
C ARG A 167 8.25 8.23 -21.77
N LYS A 168 7.43 7.74 -22.71
CA LYS A 168 6.77 8.59 -23.74
C LYS A 168 5.81 9.63 -23.15
N ALA A 169 5.20 9.35 -22.01
CA ALA A 169 4.38 10.31 -21.26
C ALA A 169 5.21 11.31 -20.44
N GLY A 170 6.55 11.23 -20.48
CA GLY A 170 7.46 12.18 -19.85
C GLY A 170 7.88 11.85 -18.41
N LEU A 171 7.37 10.76 -17.81
CA LEU A 171 7.81 10.33 -16.49
C LEU A 171 9.13 9.57 -16.59
N ASN A 172 10.06 9.90 -15.69
CA ASN A 172 11.37 9.27 -15.58
C ASN A 172 11.60 8.89 -14.11
N LEU A 173 12.11 7.67 -13.87
CA LEU A 173 12.49 7.24 -12.52
C LEU A 173 13.78 7.95 -12.10
N ILE A 174 13.72 8.75 -11.04
CA ILE A 174 14.87 9.51 -10.53
C ILE A 174 15.65 8.71 -9.47
N SER A 175 14.94 8.01 -8.60
CA SER A 175 15.52 7.22 -7.51
C SER A 175 14.53 6.15 -7.05
N MET A 176 15.05 5.01 -6.59
CA MET A 176 14.28 3.96 -5.93
C MET A 176 15.13 3.39 -4.79
N GLU A 177 14.53 3.27 -3.60
CA GLU A 177 15.17 2.68 -2.43
C GLU A 177 14.28 1.56 -1.90
N LEU A 178 14.86 0.38 -1.65
CA LEU A 178 14.21 -0.70 -0.92
C LEU A 178 14.58 -0.55 0.56
N LYS A 179 13.59 -0.62 1.45
CA LYS A 179 13.78 -0.52 2.90
C LYS A 179 12.95 -1.57 3.61
N GLU A 180 13.61 -2.35 4.44
CA GLU A 180 12.94 -3.26 5.38
C GLU A 180 12.51 -2.49 6.63
N PHE A 181 11.29 -2.73 7.08
CA PHE A 181 10.75 -2.19 8.31
C PHE A 181 10.36 -3.35 9.24
N SER A 182 10.69 -3.24 10.53
CA SER A 182 10.20 -4.22 11.51
C SER A 182 8.71 -4.02 11.74
N LEU A 183 7.94 -5.11 11.63
CA LEU A 183 6.51 -5.11 11.93
C LEU A 183 6.24 -4.61 13.36
N PRO A 184 5.19 -3.80 13.59
CA PRO A 184 4.85 -3.27 14.92
C PRO A 184 4.73 -4.36 16.00
N GLU A 185 4.20 -5.53 15.66
CA GLU A 185 4.05 -6.68 16.55
C GLU A 185 5.38 -7.32 16.90
N LYS A 186 6.36 -7.30 15.97
CA LYS A 186 7.73 -7.79 16.25
C LYS A 186 8.43 -6.87 17.26
N ALA A 187 8.28 -5.56 17.10
CA ALA A 187 8.81 -4.58 18.06
C ALA A 187 8.10 -4.70 19.43
N MET A 188 6.77 -4.85 19.44
CA MET A 188 6.00 -5.08 20.67
C MET A 188 6.41 -6.38 21.37
N TRP A 189 6.61 -7.47 20.62
CA TRP A 189 7.08 -8.75 21.15
C TRP A 189 8.46 -8.60 21.81
N GLN A 190 9.42 -7.97 21.12
CA GLN A 190 10.75 -7.70 21.64
C GLN A 190 10.73 -6.84 22.92
N ALA A 191 9.83 -5.87 23.00
CA ALA A 191 9.72 -4.97 24.15
C ALA A 191 8.97 -5.56 25.35
N THR A 192 8.05 -6.51 25.14
CA THR A 192 7.07 -6.91 26.18
C THR A 192 6.98 -8.42 26.45
N GLY A 193 7.40 -9.28 25.52
CA GLY A 193 7.14 -10.72 25.57
C GLY A 193 5.65 -11.10 25.59
N ASN A 194 4.74 -10.18 25.27
CA ASN A 194 3.29 -10.39 25.39
C ASN A 194 2.65 -10.83 24.07
N ALA A 195 2.62 -12.14 23.84
CA ALA A 195 2.05 -12.74 22.63
C ALA A 195 0.58 -12.36 22.42
N LYS A 196 -0.21 -12.22 23.49
CA LYS A 196 -1.63 -11.85 23.40
C LYS A 196 -1.84 -10.40 22.94
N ALA A 197 -0.97 -9.49 23.37
CA ALA A 197 -0.99 -8.11 22.88
C ALA A 197 -0.59 -8.04 21.40
N CYS A 198 0.44 -8.79 21.00
CA CYS A 198 0.88 -8.86 19.60
C CYS A 198 -0.22 -9.41 18.67
N ALA A 199 -0.85 -10.54 19.05
CA ALA A 199 -1.95 -11.13 18.29
C ALA A 199 -3.18 -10.20 18.19
N ARG A 200 -3.47 -9.45 19.26
CA ARG A 200 -4.53 -8.44 19.25
C ARG A 200 -4.23 -7.30 18.28
N LEU A 201 -3.01 -6.75 18.31
CA LEU A 201 -2.60 -5.68 17.39
C LEU A 201 -2.69 -6.13 15.93
N MET A 202 -2.17 -7.32 15.61
CA MET A 202 -2.24 -7.92 14.27
C MET A 202 -3.69 -8.06 13.80
N THR A 203 -4.58 -8.54 14.68
CA THR A 203 -6.01 -8.70 14.38
C THR A 203 -6.71 -7.36 14.17
N GLU A 204 -6.39 -6.35 15.00
CA GLU A 204 -6.95 -5.01 14.88
C GLU A 204 -6.48 -4.31 13.59
N GLN A 205 -5.23 -4.51 13.16
CA GLN A 205 -4.71 -4.02 11.87
C GLN A 205 -5.30 -4.74 10.67
N THR A 206 -5.49 -6.06 10.75
CA THR A 206 -6.05 -6.88 9.65
C THR A 206 -7.54 -6.57 9.41
N ARG A 207 -8.24 -6.10 10.43
CA ARG A 207 -9.66 -5.73 10.38
C ARG A 207 -9.91 -4.29 9.85
N ALA A 208 -8.86 -3.46 9.79
CA ALA A 208 -8.94 -2.04 9.46
C ALA A 208 -8.76 -1.78 7.95
#